data_AF-A0A3M6AIQ0-F1
#
_entry.id   AF-A0A3M6AIQ0-F1
#
_cell.length_a   1.000
_cell.length_b   1.000
_cell.length_c   1.000
_cell.angle_alpha   90.00
_cell.angle_beta   90.00
_cell.angle_gamma   90.00
#
_symmetry.space_group_name_H-M   'P 1'
#
loop_
_entity.id
_entity.type
_entity.pdbx_description
1 polymer ?
#
loop_
_entity_poly.entity_id
_entity_poly.type
_entity_poly.pdbx_seq_one_letter_code
_entity_poly.pdbx_strand_id
1 'polypeptide(L)'
;MLKNAVWDTPARTIGGYSANVKTLHGKGFALLGNAAEFLDPVFSSGVTIAMRSASMAAGVLSRQLQGENVDWESEFAVPLKRGVDTFRAYVEGWYDGTFQSVIFYPGSAPDIRRMISSILAGYAWDERNPFVSEPKRRLRTLSEICADGDS
;
A
#
# COMPACT_ATOMS: atom_id res chain seq x y z
N MET A 1 -12.98 27.95 2.31
CA MET A 1 -13.99 26.86 2.27
C MET A 1 -14.24 26.40 3.71
N LEU A 2 -15.44 25.90 4.08
CA LEU A 2 -15.90 25.53 5.46
C LEU A 2 -16.68 26.58 6.28
N LYS A 3 -16.76 27.85 5.89
CA LYS A 3 -17.41 28.92 6.70
C LYS A 3 -18.90 28.68 7.02
N ASN A 4 -19.59 27.88 6.21
CA ASN A 4 -21.01 27.55 6.34
C ASN A 4 -21.28 26.06 6.59
N ALA A 5 -20.26 25.27 6.97
CA ALA A 5 -20.44 23.86 7.26
C ALA A 5 -21.18 23.67 8.60
N VAL A 6 -22.25 22.89 8.59
CA VAL A 6 -22.96 22.48 9.81
C VAL A 6 -22.34 21.18 10.30
N TRP A 7 -21.75 21.21 11.49
CA TRP A 7 -21.10 20.05 12.09
C TRP A 7 -22.13 19.27 12.91
N ASP A 8 -22.52 18.11 12.41
CA ASP A 8 -23.41 17.17 13.09
C ASP A 8 -22.65 16.23 14.06
N THR A 9 -21.34 16.13 13.89
CA THR A 9 -20.48 15.19 14.63
C THR A 9 -19.28 15.93 15.25
N PRO A 10 -18.97 15.73 16.54
CA PRO A 10 -17.77 16.31 17.14
C PRO A 10 -16.49 15.78 16.47
N ALA A 11 -15.46 16.62 16.41
CA ALA A 11 -14.15 16.23 15.91
C ALA A 11 -13.58 15.07 16.74
N ARG A 12 -13.12 14.01 16.06
CA ARG A 12 -12.51 12.83 16.68
C ARG A 12 -11.00 12.87 16.44
N THR A 13 -10.23 12.56 17.49
CA THR A 13 -8.77 12.41 17.40
C THR A 13 -8.43 10.93 17.27
N ILE A 14 -7.58 10.61 16.29
CA ILE A 14 -7.05 9.25 16.08
C ILE A 14 -5.52 9.38 16.08
N GLY A 15 -4.83 8.55 16.87
CA GLY A 15 -3.36 8.56 16.98
C GLY A 15 -2.78 7.14 16.96
N GLY A 16 -1.47 7.01 16.70
CA GLY A 16 -0.75 5.74 16.73
C GLY A 16 -0.94 4.86 15.48
N TYR A 17 -0.64 5.41 14.30
CA TYR A 17 -1.05 4.84 13.00
C TYR A 17 0.00 3.99 12.26
N SER A 18 1.20 3.82 12.81
CA SER A 18 2.18 2.89 12.22
C SER A 18 2.50 1.78 13.22
N ALA A 19 1.96 0.59 12.98
CA ALA A 19 2.17 -0.60 13.78
C ALA A 19 2.48 -1.78 12.86
N ASN A 20 3.61 -2.45 13.11
CA ASN A 20 4.05 -3.62 12.36
C ASN A 20 4.05 -4.85 13.28
N VAL A 21 3.49 -5.96 12.80
CA VAL A 21 3.45 -7.23 13.54
C VAL A 21 4.61 -8.14 13.14
N LYS A 22 5.15 -8.89 14.11
CA LYS A 22 6.27 -9.81 13.86
C LYS A 22 5.90 -11.01 12.99
N THR A 23 4.64 -11.42 12.99
CA THR A 23 4.12 -12.51 12.16
C THR A 23 2.71 -12.20 11.70
N LEU A 24 2.37 -12.56 10.47
CA LEU A 24 1.04 -12.40 9.89
C LEU A 24 0.15 -13.63 10.12
N HIS A 25 0.72 -14.76 10.52
CA HIS A 25 -0.02 -16.00 10.77
C HIS A 25 0.68 -16.86 11.82
N GLY A 26 -0.02 -17.91 12.24
CA GLY A 26 0.51 -18.96 13.08
C GLY A 26 -0.54 -20.04 13.29
N LYS A 27 -0.25 -20.99 14.19
CA LYS A 27 -1.17 -22.10 14.46
C LYS A 27 -2.51 -21.57 14.97
N GLY A 28 -3.54 -21.68 14.13
CA GLY A 28 -4.91 -21.30 14.46
C GLY A 28 -5.26 -19.82 14.31
N PHE A 29 -4.39 -19.01 13.68
CA PHE A 29 -4.72 -17.59 13.44
C PHE A 29 -4.04 -17.02 12.19
N ALA A 30 -4.66 -15.99 11.62
CA ALA A 30 -4.09 -15.10 10.62
C ALA A 30 -4.52 -13.65 10.93
N LEU A 31 -3.63 -12.69 10.72
CA LEU A 31 -3.88 -11.26 10.95
C LEU A 31 -4.27 -10.59 9.62
N LEU A 32 -5.34 -9.80 9.64
CA LEU A 32 -5.93 -9.19 8.45
C LEU A 32 -6.06 -7.67 8.64
N GLY A 33 -6.03 -6.93 7.53
CA GLY A 33 -6.20 -5.47 7.52
C GLY A 33 -5.28 -4.77 8.53
N ASN A 34 -5.86 -3.85 9.32
CA ASN A 34 -5.09 -3.07 10.30
C ASN A 34 -4.50 -3.92 11.44
N ALA A 35 -4.98 -5.16 11.66
CA ALA A 35 -4.35 -6.07 12.61
C ALA A 35 -3.04 -6.65 12.07
N ALA A 36 -2.87 -6.69 10.74
CA ALA A 36 -1.61 -7.06 10.09
C ALA A 36 -0.66 -5.86 10.02
N GLU A 37 -1.11 -4.75 9.43
CA GLU A 37 -0.30 -3.54 9.35
C GLU A 37 -1.18 -2.33 9.05
N PHE A 38 -0.85 -1.20 9.69
CA PHE A 38 -1.40 0.10 9.34
C PHE A 38 -0.23 1.03 9.01
N LEU A 39 -0.33 1.75 7.89
CA LEU A 39 0.73 2.59 7.34
C LEU A 39 0.43 4.06 7.61
N ASP A 40 -0.51 4.62 6.85
CA ASP A 40 -0.96 6.02 6.90
C ASP A 40 -2.22 6.18 6.00
N PRO A 41 -3.19 7.06 6.34
CA PRO A 41 -4.40 7.25 5.55
C PRO A 41 -4.23 8.10 4.27
N VAL A 42 -3.06 8.67 3.97
CA VAL A 42 -2.82 9.58 2.82
C VAL A 42 -3.38 9.05 1.49
N PHE A 43 -3.30 7.74 1.23
CA PHE A 43 -3.79 7.12 -0.01
C PHE A 43 -5.04 6.25 0.14
N SER A 44 -5.73 6.29 1.29
CA SER A 44 -6.96 5.50 1.55
C SER A 44 -6.82 3.98 1.28
N SER A 45 -5.62 3.41 1.41
CA SER A 45 -5.34 2.01 1.06
C SER A 45 -5.81 0.99 2.12
N GLY A 46 -6.16 1.43 3.33
CA GLY A 46 -6.49 0.54 4.45
C GLY A 46 -7.64 -0.45 4.15
N VAL A 47 -8.72 0.02 3.51
CA VAL A 47 -9.85 -0.85 3.14
C VAL A 47 -9.42 -1.86 2.07
N THR A 48 -8.62 -1.45 1.08
CA THR A 48 -8.07 -2.34 0.05
C THR A 48 -7.20 -3.43 0.68
N ILE A 49 -6.31 -3.08 1.61
CA ILE A 49 -5.46 -4.04 2.32
C ILE A 49 -6.31 -5.01 3.15
N ALA A 50 -7.33 -4.51 3.85
CA ALA A 50 -8.25 -5.34 4.63
C ALA A 50 -8.99 -6.36 3.77
N MET A 51 -9.57 -5.92 2.65
CA MET A 51 -10.30 -6.80 1.74
C MET A 51 -9.36 -7.79 1.03
N ARG A 52 -8.17 -7.34 0.63
CA ARG A 52 -7.17 -8.19 -0.05
C ARG A 52 -6.64 -9.28 0.88
N SER A 53 -6.24 -8.91 2.11
CA SER A 53 -5.80 -9.88 3.12
C SER A 53 -6.89 -10.89 3.45
N ALA A 54 -8.14 -10.45 3.64
CA ALA A 54 -9.27 -11.36 3.89
C ALA A 54 -9.50 -12.34 2.73
N SER A 55 -9.49 -11.85 1.48
CA SER A 55 -9.66 -12.70 0.31
C SER A 55 -8.55 -13.75 0.18
N MET A 56 -7.29 -13.38 0.42
CA MET A 56 -6.16 -14.30 0.36
C MET A 56 -6.23 -15.35 1.48
N ALA A 57 -6.43 -14.91 2.72
CA ALA A 57 -6.52 -15.80 3.88
C ALA A 57 -7.69 -16.78 3.75
N ALA A 58 -8.85 -16.33 3.24
CA ALA A 58 -10.00 -17.20 3.01
C ALA A 58 -9.68 -18.31 1.99
N GLY A 59 -8.92 -17.99 0.94
CA GLY A 59 -8.47 -18.97 -0.05
C GLY A 59 -7.57 -20.05 0.56
N VAL A 60 -6.55 -19.63 1.31
CA VAL A 60 -5.61 -20.56 1.99
C VAL A 60 -6.34 -21.40 3.05
N LEU A 61 -7.18 -20.76 3.87
CA LEU A 61 -7.96 -21.42 4.91
C LEU A 61 -8.91 -22.48 4.33
N SER A 62 -9.62 -22.16 3.25
CA SER A 62 -10.53 -23.10 2.61
C SER A 62 -9.83 -24.40 2.20
N ARG A 63 -8.64 -24.29 1.61
CA ARG A 63 -7.83 -25.44 1.19
C ARG A 63 -7.30 -26.23 2.38
N GLN A 64 -6.84 -25.54 3.42
CA GLN A 64 -6.42 -26.18 4.67
C GLN A 64 -7.55 -26.99 5.31
N LEU A 65 -8.78 -26.45 5.36
CA LEU A 65 -9.94 -27.13 5.91
C LEU A 65 -10.36 -28.36 5.08
N GLN A 66 -9.96 -28.43 3.82
CA GLN A 66 -10.16 -29.59 2.95
C GLN A 66 -9.05 -30.65 3.10
N GLY A 67 -8.06 -30.41 3.97
CA GLY A 67 -6.97 -31.34 4.24
C GLY A 67 -5.77 -31.18 3.31
N GLU A 68 -5.72 -30.13 2.47
CA GLU A 68 -4.54 -29.83 1.69
C GLU A 68 -3.37 -29.37 2.59
N ASN A 69 -2.16 -29.69 2.17
CA ASN A 69 -0.96 -29.09 2.75
C ASN A 69 -0.78 -27.69 2.15
N VAL A 70 -0.95 -26.65 2.96
CA VAL A 70 -0.82 -25.25 2.57
C VAL A 70 0.34 -24.59 3.31
N ASP A 71 1.00 -23.65 2.65
CA ASP A 71 2.06 -22.84 3.24
C ASP A 71 1.60 -21.38 3.36
N TRP A 72 1.13 -21.02 4.56
CA TRP A 72 0.68 -19.66 4.87
C TRP A 72 1.78 -18.60 4.67
N GLU A 73 3.06 -18.96 4.76
CA GLU A 73 4.13 -18.00 4.56
C GLU A 73 4.21 -17.59 3.09
N SER A 74 4.37 -18.56 2.18
CA SER A 74 4.51 -18.29 0.75
C SER A 74 3.19 -17.90 0.08
N GLU A 75 2.05 -18.39 0.58
CA GLU A 75 0.75 -18.19 -0.05
C GLU A 75 -0.04 -16.98 0.50
N PHE A 76 0.25 -16.56 1.74
CA PHE A 76 -0.45 -15.44 2.38
C PHE A 76 0.49 -14.32 2.84
N ALA A 77 1.47 -14.63 3.71
CA ALA A 77 2.27 -13.61 4.38
C ALA A 77 3.18 -12.84 3.41
N VAL A 78 3.99 -13.56 2.63
CA VAL A 78 4.92 -12.97 1.67
C VAL A 78 4.17 -12.16 0.60
N PRO A 79 3.11 -12.67 -0.05
CA PRO A 79 2.42 -11.89 -1.08
C PRO A 79 1.64 -10.71 -0.50
N LEU A 80 1.05 -10.83 0.70
CA LEU A 80 0.39 -9.71 1.36
C LEU A 80 1.40 -8.60 1.67
N LYS A 81 2.52 -8.97 2.28
CA LYS A 81 3.60 -8.05 2.64
C LYS A 81 4.15 -7.30 1.44
N ARG A 82 4.30 -7.94 0.27
CA ARG A 82 4.74 -7.25 -0.96
C ARG A 82 3.89 -6.01 -1.28
N GLY A 83 2.57 -6.17 -1.36
CA GLY A 83 1.70 -5.03 -1.69
C GLY A 83 1.64 -3.98 -0.57
N VAL A 84 1.75 -4.40 0.69
CA VAL A 84 1.87 -3.47 1.82
C VAL A 84 3.18 -2.68 1.74
N ASP A 85 4.30 -3.34 1.43
CA ASP A 85 5.61 -2.71 1.24
C ASP A 85 5.60 -1.75 0.04
N THR A 86 4.87 -2.08 -1.03
CA THR A 86 4.61 -1.15 -2.15
C THR A 86 3.92 0.10 -1.66
N PHE A 87 2.77 0.01 -0.97
CA PHE A 87 2.10 1.19 -0.42
C PHE A 87 2.99 1.97 0.55
N ARG A 88 3.76 1.29 1.40
CA ARG A 88 4.68 1.93 2.35
C ARG A 88 5.70 2.80 1.62
N ALA A 89 6.26 2.33 0.52
CA ALA A 89 7.22 3.12 -0.26
C ALA A 89 6.62 4.42 -0.82
N TYR A 90 5.35 4.43 -1.23
CA TYR A 90 4.68 5.67 -1.68
C TYR A 90 4.34 6.61 -0.52
N VAL A 91 3.95 6.06 0.63
CA VAL A 91 3.71 6.86 1.85
C VAL A 91 5.01 7.51 2.32
N GLU A 92 6.09 6.74 2.42
CA GLU A 92 7.43 7.24 2.73
C GLU A 92 7.86 8.31 1.71
N GLY A 93 7.69 8.03 0.41
CA GLY A 93 7.99 8.95 -0.68
C GLY A 93 7.18 10.24 -0.66
N TRP A 94 5.95 10.20 -0.13
CA TRP A 94 5.13 11.39 0.05
C TRP A 94 5.70 12.29 1.14
N TYR A 95 6.14 11.70 2.26
CA TYR A 95 6.68 12.46 3.39
C TYR A 95 8.10 12.96 3.16
N ASP A 96 8.93 12.23 2.40
CA ASP A 96 10.29 12.68 2.06
C ASP A 96 10.35 13.60 0.82
N GLY A 97 9.21 13.79 0.14
CA GLY A 97 9.05 14.68 -1.01
C GLY A 97 9.43 14.05 -2.36
N THR A 98 10.03 12.86 -2.40
CA THR A 98 10.43 12.19 -3.66
C THR A 98 9.24 11.81 -4.52
N PHE A 99 8.10 11.49 -3.93
CA PHE A 99 6.88 11.22 -4.69
C PHE A 99 6.21 12.51 -5.16
N GLN A 100 6.32 13.59 -4.38
CA GLN A 100 5.76 14.89 -4.74
C GLN A 100 6.47 15.47 -5.96
N SER A 101 7.80 15.37 -6.04
CA SER A 101 8.57 15.81 -7.20
C SER A 101 8.09 15.10 -8.48
N VAL A 102 7.87 13.79 -8.41
CA VAL A 102 7.43 12.97 -9.55
C VAL A 102 6.00 13.30 -9.99
N ILE A 103 5.06 13.46 -9.05
CA ILE A 103 3.64 13.66 -9.40
C ILE A 103 3.37 15.07 -9.94
N PHE A 104 4.10 16.07 -9.45
CA PHE A 104 3.94 17.47 -9.86
C PHE A 104 4.88 17.88 -11.01
N TYR A 105 5.77 17.00 -11.46
CA TYR A 105 6.65 17.29 -12.59
C TYR A 105 5.84 17.56 -13.88
N PRO A 106 5.99 18.74 -14.52
CA PRO A 106 5.22 19.10 -15.71
C PRO A 106 5.48 18.18 -16.92
N GLY A 107 6.72 17.71 -17.07
CA GLY A 107 7.17 16.89 -18.19
C GLY A 107 6.99 15.37 -18.00
N SER A 108 6.24 14.94 -16.98
CA SER A 108 6.15 13.51 -16.66
C SER A 108 5.45 12.74 -17.79
N ALA A 109 6.06 11.64 -18.24
CA ALA A 109 5.49 10.81 -19.29
C ALA A 109 4.11 10.25 -18.88
N PRO A 110 3.09 10.29 -19.76
CA PRO A 110 1.74 9.80 -19.45
C PRO A 110 1.69 8.35 -18.96
N ASP A 111 2.59 7.50 -19.46
CA ASP A 111 2.68 6.09 -19.08
C ASP A 111 3.10 5.93 -17.61
N ILE A 112 4.07 6.73 -17.14
CA ILE A 112 4.52 6.73 -15.74
C ILE A 112 3.38 7.16 -14.82
N ARG A 113 2.66 8.23 -15.18
CA ARG A 113 1.48 8.68 -14.42
C ARG A 113 0.43 7.58 -14.32
N ARG A 114 0.17 6.84 -15.41
CA ARG A 114 -0.78 5.71 -15.40
C ARG A 114 -0.32 4.57 -14.48
N MET A 115 0.96 4.21 -14.52
CA MET A 115 1.52 3.17 -13.65
C MET A 115 1.42 3.55 -12.16
N ILE A 116 1.77 4.79 -11.80
CA ILE A 116 1.62 5.30 -10.43
C ILE A 116 0.14 5.33 -10.02
N SER A 117 -0.73 5.85 -10.90
CA SER A 117 -2.17 5.94 -10.64
C SER A 117 -2.80 4.57 -10.39
N SER A 118 -2.35 3.51 -11.08
CA SER A 118 -2.84 2.15 -10.81
C SER A 118 -2.54 1.68 -9.39
N ILE A 119 -1.40 2.08 -8.81
CA ILE A 119 -1.03 1.71 -7.44
C ILE A 119 -1.97 2.41 -6.46
N LEU A 120 -2.21 3.71 -6.67
CA LEU A 120 -3.16 4.49 -5.88
C LEU A 120 -4.61 3.96 -6.02
N ALA A 121 -4.94 3.38 -7.18
CA ALA A 121 -6.22 2.71 -7.41
C ALA A 121 -6.32 1.31 -6.76
N GLY A 122 -5.28 0.82 -6.08
CA GLY A 122 -5.30 -0.44 -5.36
C GLY A 122 -4.54 -1.59 -6.01
N TYR A 123 -3.93 -1.40 -7.19
CA TYR A 123 -3.21 -2.46 -7.92
C TYR A 123 -1.77 -2.68 -7.41
N ALA A 124 -1.56 -2.60 -6.09
CA ALA A 124 -0.24 -2.76 -5.45
C ALA A 124 0.32 -4.20 -5.49
N TRP A 125 -0.39 -5.14 -6.12
CA TRP A 125 0.05 -6.53 -6.31
C TRP A 125 0.29 -6.88 -7.78
N ASP A 126 0.18 -5.91 -8.71
CA ASP A 126 0.46 -6.15 -10.12
C ASP A 126 1.96 -6.05 -10.41
N GLU A 127 2.70 -7.16 -10.29
CA GLU A 127 4.16 -7.20 -10.49
C GLU A 127 4.60 -6.90 -11.94
N ARG A 128 3.67 -6.83 -12.91
CA ARG A 128 3.98 -6.36 -14.26
C ARG A 128 4.25 -4.86 -14.29
N ASN A 129 3.77 -4.13 -13.28
CA ASN A 129 4.06 -2.72 -13.10
C ASN A 129 5.43 -2.56 -12.41
N PRO A 130 6.44 -1.95 -13.06
CA PRO A 130 7.76 -1.78 -12.45
C PRO A 130 7.73 -0.94 -11.17
N PHE A 131 6.73 -0.07 -11.04
CA PHE A 131 6.48 0.77 -9.85
C PHE A 131 5.88 -0.01 -8.67
N VAL A 132 5.44 -1.25 -8.90
CA VAL A 132 5.03 -2.23 -7.87
C VAL A 132 6.19 -3.15 -7.53
N SER A 133 6.91 -3.66 -8.53
CA SER A 133 8.00 -4.63 -8.32
C SER A 133 9.25 -4.01 -7.68
N GLU A 134 9.54 -2.73 -7.97
CA GLU A 134 10.73 -2.02 -7.48
C GLU A 134 10.41 -0.59 -6.99
N PRO A 135 9.46 -0.41 -6.06
CA PRO A 135 8.84 0.90 -5.80
C PRO A 135 9.84 1.96 -5.33
N LYS A 136 10.68 1.63 -4.35
CA LYS A 136 11.70 2.56 -3.80
C LYS A 136 12.73 2.98 -4.83
N ARG A 137 13.26 2.00 -5.58
CA ARG A 137 14.29 2.25 -6.61
C ARG A 137 13.72 3.12 -7.73
N ARG A 138 12.54 2.79 -8.25
CA ARG A 138 11.92 3.51 -9.37
C ARG A 138 11.51 4.93 -9.00
N LEU A 139 10.94 5.14 -7.80
CA LEU A 139 10.62 6.47 -7.30
C LEU A 139 11.86 7.35 -7.19
N ARG A 140 12.95 6.83 -6.61
CA ARG A 140 14.21 7.57 -6.49
C ARG A 140 14.76 7.98 -7.85
N THR A 141 14.90 7.03 -8.78
CA THR A 141 15.43 7.32 -10.12
C THR A 141 14.58 8.35 -10.86
N LEU A 142 13.25 8.30 -10.74
CA LEU A 142 12.41 9.34 -11.34
C LEU A 142 12.59 10.69 -10.67
N SER A 143 12.68 10.74 -9.34
CA SER A 143 12.88 11.99 -8.62
C SER A 143 14.20 12.66 -9.01
N GLU A 144 15.28 11.89 -9.22
CA GLU A 144 16.57 12.39 -9.71
C GLU A 144 16.43 13.01 -11.11
N ILE A 145 15.77 12.31 -12.04
CA ILE A 145 15.52 12.82 -13.40
C ILE A 145 14.68 14.10 -13.40
N CYS A 146 13.66 14.17 -12.53
CA CYS A 146 12.81 15.35 -12.43
C CYS A 146 13.58 16.56 -11.87
N ALA A 147 14.55 16.33 -10.97
CA ALA A 147 15.40 17.38 -10.41
C ALA A 147 16.44 17.90 -11.43
N ASP A 148 17.01 17.02 -12.25
CA ASP A 148 17.98 17.42 -13.28
C ASP A 148 17.33 18.19 -14.45
N GLY A 149 16.05 17.93 -14.74
CA GLY A 149 15.29 18.61 -15.79
C GLY A 149 14.87 20.05 -15.48
N ASP A 150 15.05 20.51 -14.25
CA ASP A 150 14.84 21.90 -13.81
C ASP A 150 16.15 22.74 -13.86
N SER A 151 17.26 22.17 -14.35
CA SER A 151 18.59 22.79 -14.47
C SER A 151 18.85 23.45 -15.83
#